data_AF-A0A8F4J3P2-F1
#
_entry.id   AF-A0A8F4J3P2-F1
#
_cell.length_a   1.000
_cell.length_b   1.000
_cell.length_c   1.000
_cell.angle_alpha   90.00
_cell.angle_beta   90.00
_cell.angle_gamma   90.00
#
_symmetry.space_group_name_H-M   'P 1'
#
loop_
_entity.id
_entity.type
_entity.pdbx_description
1 polymer ?
#
loop_
_entity_poly.entity_id
_entity_poly.type
_entity_poly.pdbx_seq_one_letter_code
_entity_poly.pdbx_strand_id
1 'polypeptide(L)'
;MGLEAKNPYENDEYKSDQAGELGDLITGIDHVAYAVADLDDAIEEYREVFGILVDHRELLDGEGVEIAVLRLGGSTIQLLTPTRDDADLAEFLDEWGPGVHHVGYRVADCAQALAAVVARGLEVQDDEPVPGVLGTTTAYLHPDAFHGTLIQLVEV
;
A
#
# COMPACT_ATOMS: atom_id res chain seq x y z
N MET A 1 -19.49 -4.65 -25.83
CA MET A 1 -19.05 -6.05 -25.66
C MET A 1 -18.81 -6.22 -24.18
N GLY A 2 -19.68 -6.94 -23.48
CA GLY A 2 -19.63 -7.05 -22.01
C GLY A 2 -18.49 -7.97 -21.61
N LEU A 3 -17.63 -7.52 -20.69
CA LEU A 3 -16.68 -8.40 -20.03
C LEU A 3 -17.51 -9.31 -19.11
N GLU A 4 -17.59 -10.60 -19.42
CA GLU A 4 -18.09 -11.59 -18.45
C GLU A 4 -17.02 -11.72 -17.36
N ALA A 5 -17.27 -11.09 -16.20
CA ALA A 5 -16.41 -11.25 -15.04
C ALA A 5 -16.49 -12.70 -14.56
N LYS A 6 -15.40 -13.45 -14.69
CA LYS A 6 -15.25 -14.74 -13.99
C LYS A 6 -15.18 -14.45 -12.50
N ASN A 7 -15.80 -15.30 -11.68
CA ASN A 7 -15.69 -15.21 -10.23
C ASN A 7 -14.19 -15.34 -9.84
N PRO A 8 -13.56 -14.27 -9.31
CA PRO A 8 -12.13 -14.31 -9.01
C PRO A 8 -11.78 -15.29 -7.90
N TYR A 9 -12.78 -15.78 -7.16
CA TYR A 9 -12.61 -16.78 -6.09
C TYR A 9 -12.76 -18.23 -6.58
N GLU A 10 -13.08 -18.47 -7.86
CA GLU A 10 -13.24 -19.83 -8.42
C GLU A 10 -11.99 -20.35 -9.15
N ASN A 11 -10.97 -19.51 -9.33
CA ASN A 11 -9.66 -19.89 -9.86
C ASN A 11 -8.58 -19.27 -8.97
N ASP A 12 -7.88 -20.09 -8.18
CA ASP A 12 -6.75 -19.66 -7.34
C ASP A 12 -5.54 -19.14 -8.15
N GLU A 13 -5.54 -19.30 -9.48
CA GLU A 13 -4.51 -18.74 -10.36
C GLU A 13 -5.10 -17.59 -11.18
N TYR A 14 -5.09 -16.37 -10.62
CA TYR A 14 -5.17 -15.17 -11.46
C TYR A 14 -3.84 -15.05 -12.22
N LYS A 15 -3.82 -15.44 -13.48
CA LYS A 15 -2.74 -15.08 -14.42
C LYS A 15 -3.32 -14.11 -15.42
N SER A 16 -2.86 -12.87 -15.38
CA SER A 16 -3.24 -11.90 -16.39
C SER A 16 -2.53 -12.24 -17.70
N ASP A 17 -3.23 -12.87 -18.63
CA ASP A 17 -2.71 -13.17 -19.98
C ASP A 17 -2.41 -11.87 -20.82
N GLN A 18 -2.49 -10.67 -20.22
CA GLN A 18 -2.50 -9.38 -20.93
C GLN A 18 -1.68 -8.24 -20.30
N ALA A 19 -0.99 -8.43 -19.18
CA ALA A 19 -0.36 -7.29 -18.47
C ALA A 19 1.11 -7.01 -18.85
N GLY A 20 1.73 -7.90 -19.64
CA GLY A 20 3.15 -7.82 -19.99
C GLY A 20 4.05 -7.92 -18.75
N GLU A 21 5.31 -7.54 -18.92
CA GLU A 21 6.38 -7.69 -17.90
C GLU A 21 6.01 -7.17 -16.49
N LEU A 22 5.24 -6.09 -16.38
CA LEU A 22 4.82 -5.56 -15.07
C LEU A 22 3.79 -6.47 -14.38
N GLY A 23 2.83 -7.02 -15.11
CA GLY A 23 1.83 -7.89 -14.48
C GLY A 23 2.36 -9.29 -14.15
N ASP A 24 3.43 -9.74 -14.81
CA ASP A 24 4.15 -10.95 -14.41
C ASP A 24 4.91 -10.75 -13.08
N LEU A 25 5.22 -9.49 -12.73
CA LEU A 25 5.89 -9.14 -11.47
C LEU A 25 4.90 -8.92 -10.31
N ILE A 26 3.66 -8.48 -10.58
CA ILE A 26 2.66 -8.26 -9.54
C ILE A 26 2.11 -9.60 -9.04
N THR A 27 2.24 -9.85 -7.75
CA THR A 27 1.83 -11.12 -7.11
C THR A 27 0.60 -10.98 -6.24
N GLY A 28 0.15 -9.76 -5.96
CA GLY A 28 -1.09 -9.49 -5.22
C GLY A 28 -1.13 -8.10 -4.60
N ILE A 29 -2.11 -7.89 -3.73
CA ILE A 29 -2.13 -6.72 -2.84
C ILE A 29 -1.28 -7.07 -1.62
N ASP A 30 -0.32 -6.22 -1.29
CA ASP A 30 0.41 -6.34 -0.04
C ASP A 30 -0.40 -5.76 1.12
N HIS A 31 -0.80 -4.50 0.97
CA HIS A 31 -1.56 -3.80 2.00
C HIS A 31 -2.43 -2.69 1.46
N VAL A 32 -3.38 -2.26 2.30
CA VAL A 32 -4.06 -0.97 2.17
C VAL A 32 -3.68 -0.15 3.40
N ALA A 33 -3.11 1.03 3.15
CA ALA A 33 -2.74 1.95 4.22
C ALA A 33 -3.87 2.94 4.47
N TYR A 34 -4.21 3.10 5.74
CA TYR A 34 -5.32 3.92 6.20
C TYR A 34 -4.80 4.95 7.21
N ALA A 35 -4.88 6.22 6.84
CA ALA A 35 -4.54 7.33 7.72
C ALA A 35 -5.65 7.50 8.77
N VAL A 36 -5.26 7.55 10.03
CA VAL A 36 -6.15 7.73 11.18
C VAL A 36 -5.68 8.91 12.03
N ALA A 37 -6.62 9.55 12.72
CA ALA A 37 -6.31 10.67 13.61
C ALA A 37 -5.66 10.22 14.92
N ASP A 38 -6.04 9.03 15.41
CA ASP A 38 -5.46 8.40 16.60
C ASP A 38 -5.29 6.90 16.34
N LEU A 39 -4.07 6.41 16.53
CA LEU A 39 -3.72 5.02 16.23
C LEU A 39 -4.30 4.03 17.24
N ASP A 40 -4.32 4.38 18.52
CA ASP A 40 -4.79 3.48 19.58
C ASP A 40 -6.32 3.33 19.53
N ASP A 41 -7.05 4.42 19.27
CA ASP A 41 -8.50 4.38 19.05
C ASP A 41 -8.85 3.52 17.83
N ALA A 42 -8.15 3.71 16.71
CA ALA A 42 -8.37 2.90 15.50
C ALA A 42 -8.05 1.41 15.74
N ILE A 43 -6.96 1.09 16.44
CA ILE A 43 -6.64 -0.29 16.81
C ILE A 43 -7.77 -0.91 17.63
N GLU A 44 -8.29 -0.17 18.61
CA GLU A 44 -9.38 -0.63 19.47
C GLU A 44 -10.65 -0.88 18.64
N GLU A 45 -11.01 0.02 17.74
CA GLU A 45 -12.16 -0.17 16.84
C GLU A 45 -12.05 -1.46 16.01
N TYR A 46 -10.90 -1.71 15.38
CA TYR A 46 -10.67 -2.95 14.63
C TYR A 46 -10.75 -4.20 15.51
N ARG A 47 -10.28 -4.10 16.76
CA ARG A 47 -10.36 -5.18 17.73
C ARG A 47 -11.81 -5.44 18.16
N GLU A 48 -12.56 -4.43 18.55
CA GLU A 48 -13.92 -4.59 19.09
C GLU A 48 -14.92 -5.01 18.01
N VAL A 49 -14.82 -4.44 16.82
CA VAL A 49 -15.80 -4.65 15.75
C VAL A 49 -15.52 -5.95 14.99
N PHE A 50 -14.25 -6.23 14.70
CA PHE A 50 -13.87 -7.34 13.82
C PHE A 50 -13.04 -8.43 14.51
N GLY A 51 -12.58 -8.21 15.75
CA GLY A 51 -11.69 -9.15 16.45
C GLY A 51 -10.27 -9.21 15.87
N ILE A 52 -9.88 -8.21 15.07
CA ILE A 52 -8.57 -8.16 14.42
C ILE A 52 -7.55 -7.60 15.43
N LEU A 53 -6.41 -8.27 15.55
CA LEU A 53 -5.35 -7.86 16.47
C LEU A 53 -4.18 -7.24 15.71
N VAL A 54 -3.49 -6.33 16.39
CA VAL A 54 -2.21 -5.79 15.93
C VAL A 54 -1.18 -6.90 15.92
N ASP A 55 -0.53 -7.04 14.78
CA ASP A 55 0.53 -8.01 14.58
C ASP A 55 1.92 -7.38 14.71
N HIS A 56 2.07 -6.16 14.20
CA HIS A 56 3.31 -5.38 14.29
C HIS A 56 3.00 -3.90 14.49
N ARG A 57 3.88 -3.19 15.21
CA ARG A 57 3.83 -1.73 15.36
C ARG A 57 5.24 -1.18 15.22
N GLU A 58 5.37 -0.10 14.48
CA GLU A 58 6.68 0.50 14.16
C GLU A 58 6.59 2.01 14.13
N LEU A 59 7.63 2.65 14.66
CA LEU A 59 7.81 4.09 14.60
C LEU A 59 8.83 4.41 13.50
N LEU A 60 8.39 5.12 12.47
CA LEU A 60 9.23 5.63 11.40
C LEU A 60 9.62 7.07 11.73
N ASP A 61 10.58 7.24 12.64
CA ASP A 61 11.04 8.55 13.13
C ASP A 61 11.44 9.52 12.01
N GLY A 62 12.06 8.99 10.95
CA GLY A 62 12.47 9.77 9.78
C GLY A 62 11.28 10.42 9.07
N GLU A 63 10.19 9.68 8.91
CA GLU A 63 8.97 10.09 8.21
C GLU A 63 7.99 10.81 9.15
N GLY A 64 8.16 10.66 10.46
CA GLY A 64 7.22 11.21 11.44
C GLY A 64 5.89 10.46 11.44
N VAL A 65 5.94 9.14 11.24
CA VAL A 65 4.77 8.26 11.15
C VAL A 65 4.89 7.11 12.14
N GLU A 66 3.79 6.76 12.79
CA GLU A 66 3.67 5.50 13.52
C GLU A 66 2.63 4.61 12.84
N ILE A 67 2.97 3.32 12.74
CA ILE A 67 2.24 2.34 11.94
C ILE A 67 1.84 1.17 12.81
N ALA A 68 0.59 0.70 12.69
CA ALA A 68 0.15 -0.60 13.19
C ALA A 68 -0.33 -1.49 12.04
N VAL A 69 0.23 -2.69 11.96
CA VAL A 69 -0.06 -3.67 10.92
C VAL A 69 -1.07 -4.69 11.45
N LEU A 70 -2.16 -4.85 10.70
CA LEU A 70 -3.24 -5.80 10.97
C LEU A 70 -3.26 -6.85 9.85
N ARG A 71 -2.96 -8.13 10.15
CA ARG A 71 -2.96 -9.19 9.13
C ARG A 71 -4.37 -9.66 8.79
N LEU A 72 -4.70 -9.70 7.50
CA LEU A 72 -5.99 -10.16 6.98
C LEU A 72 -5.79 -11.08 5.77
N GLY A 73 -5.80 -12.39 6.00
CA GLY A 73 -5.59 -13.37 4.94
C GLY A 73 -4.21 -13.22 4.30
N GLY A 74 -4.16 -12.97 2.98
CA GLY A 74 -2.92 -12.80 2.21
C GLY A 74 -2.37 -11.36 2.13
N SER A 75 -3.03 -10.40 2.80
CA SER A 75 -2.71 -8.98 2.76
C SER A 75 -2.81 -8.37 4.17
N THR A 76 -2.50 -7.08 4.31
CA THR A 76 -2.61 -6.36 5.59
C THR A 76 -3.39 -5.05 5.46
N ILE A 77 -3.94 -4.59 6.58
CA ILE A 77 -4.29 -3.17 6.76
C ILE A 77 -3.17 -2.55 7.57
N GLN A 78 -2.67 -1.40 7.11
CA GLN A 78 -1.72 -0.60 7.85
C GLN A 78 -2.41 0.67 8.33
N LEU A 79 -2.59 0.80 9.64
CA LEU A 79 -3.09 2.02 10.25
C LEU A 79 -1.91 2.97 10.45
N LEU A 80 -2.02 4.20 9.96
CA LEU A 80 -0.96 5.21 10.01
C LEU A 80 -1.45 6.42 10.80
N THR A 81 -0.65 6.92 11.74
CA THR A 81 -0.87 8.22 12.38
C THR A 81 0.41 9.06 12.29
N PRO A 82 0.33 10.39 12.08
CA PRO A 82 1.50 11.24 12.20
C PRO A 82 1.94 11.31 13.67
N THR A 83 3.25 11.41 13.90
CA THR A 83 3.85 11.63 15.23
C THR A 83 4.33 13.06 15.44
N ARG A 84 4.26 13.89 14.39
CA ARG A 84 4.59 15.31 14.40
C ARG A 84 3.75 16.06 13.35
N ASP A 85 3.49 17.33 13.62
CA ASP A 85 2.60 18.17 12.81
C ASP A 85 3.17 18.54 11.43
N ASP A 86 4.48 18.38 11.23
CA ASP A 86 5.17 18.69 9.97
C ASP A 86 5.45 17.44 9.10
N ALA A 87 4.86 16.30 9.43
CA ALA A 87 4.92 15.10 8.59
C ALA A 87 3.93 15.19 7.41
N ASP A 88 4.30 14.62 6.26
CA ASP A 88 3.43 14.59 5.06
C ASP A 88 2.06 13.95 5.35
N LEU A 89 2.03 12.94 6.22
CA LEU A 89 0.79 12.30 6.66
C LEU A 89 -0.13 13.24 7.47
N ALA A 90 0.44 14.20 8.22
CA ALA A 90 -0.33 15.22 8.91
C ALA A 90 -1.00 16.16 7.91
N GLU A 91 -0.28 16.59 6.87
CA GLU A 91 -0.84 17.40 5.78
C GLU A 91 -1.97 16.65 5.06
N PHE A 92 -1.79 15.35 4.77
CA PHE A 92 -2.84 14.51 4.20
C PHE A 92 -4.11 14.50 5.07
N LEU A 93 -3.97 14.31 6.38
CA LEU A 93 -5.11 14.30 7.31
C LEU A 93 -5.80 15.66 7.40
N ASP A 94 -5.05 16.76 7.35
CA ASP A 94 -5.60 18.12 7.37
C ASP A 94 -6.39 18.44 6.09
N GLU A 95 -5.90 17.99 4.94
CA GLU A 95 -6.54 18.26 3.65
C GLU A 95 -7.73 17.33 3.36
N TRP A 96 -7.59 16.03 3.66
CA TRP A 96 -8.50 14.98 3.22
C TRP A 96 -9.26 14.28 4.36
N GLY A 97 -8.80 14.46 5.61
CA GLY A 97 -9.30 13.71 6.76
C GLY A 97 -8.84 12.26 6.79
N PRO A 98 -9.28 11.48 7.80
CA PRO A 98 -8.98 10.05 7.89
C PRO A 98 -9.52 9.27 6.68
N GLY A 99 -8.76 8.30 6.18
CA GLY A 99 -9.12 7.58 4.97
C GLY A 99 -8.02 6.69 4.41
N VAL A 100 -8.29 6.04 3.27
CA VAL A 100 -7.27 5.28 2.54
C VAL A 100 -6.22 6.26 2.01
N HIS A 101 -4.98 6.07 2.41
CA HIS A 101 -3.85 6.88 2.00
C HIS A 101 -3.18 6.32 0.75
N HIS A 102 -2.89 5.01 0.73
CA HIS A 102 -2.26 4.35 -0.41
C HIS A 102 -2.59 2.85 -0.47
N VAL A 103 -2.32 2.26 -1.63
CA VAL A 103 -2.43 0.81 -1.84
C VAL A 103 -1.05 0.27 -2.23
N GLY A 104 -0.60 -0.73 -1.48
CA GLY A 104 0.63 -1.48 -1.76
C GLY A 104 0.35 -2.70 -2.64
N TYR A 105 0.97 -2.76 -3.81
CA TYR A 105 1.00 -3.97 -4.65
C TYR A 105 2.27 -4.75 -4.40
N ARG A 106 2.11 -6.03 -4.07
CA ARG A 106 3.23 -6.95 -3.88
C ARG A 106 3.86 -7.27 -5.22
N VAL A 107 5.18 -7.13 -5.33
CA VAL A 107 5.96 -7.42 -6.53
C VAL A 107 7.10 -8.39 -6.24
N ALA A 108 7.47 -9.18 -7.24
CA ALA A 108 8.57 -10.14 -7.12
C ALA A 108 9.97 -9.48 -7.17
N ASP A 109 10.07 -8.29 -7.76
CA ASP A 109 11.29 -7.47 -7.84
C ASP A 109 10.87 -5.99 -8.00
N CYS A 110 11.17 -5.17 -7.00
CA CYS A 110 10.74 -3.78 -6.94
C CYS A 110 11.47 -2.92 -7.97
N ALA A 111 12.76 -3.17 -8.22
CA ALA A 111 13.55 -2.41 -9.17
C ALA A 111 13.07 -2.65 -10.61
N GLN A 112 12.80 -3.90 -10.97
CA GLN A 112 12.24 -4.26 -12.27
C GLN A 112 10.83 -3.71 -12.46
N ALA A 113 9.99 -3.79 -11.43
CA ALA A 113 8.63 -3.25 -11.48
C ALA A 113 8.64 -1.72 -11.67
N LEU A 114 9.49 -1.00 -10.92
CA LEU A 114 9.67 0.45 -11.06
C LEU A 114 10.17 0.83 -12.46
N ALA A 115 11.18 0.14 -12.97
CA ALA A 115 11.68 0.37 -14.34
C ALA A 115 10.59 0.13 -15.40
N ALA A 116 9.77 -0.91 -15.23
CA ALA A 116 8.66 -1.21 -16.12
C ALA A 116 7.53 -0.16 -16.07
N VAL A 117 7.30 0.48 -14.92
CA VAL A 117 6.40 1.62 -14.74
C VAL A 117 6.93 2.86 -15.47
N VAL A 118 8.20 3.22 -15.24
CA VAL A 118 8.85 4.38 -15.89
C VAL A 118 8.88 4.20 -17.42
N ALA A 119 9.17 2.99 -17.92
CA ALA A 119 9.16 2.70 -19.36
C ALA A 119 7.78 2.89 -20.02
N ARG A 120 6.69 2.87 -19.25
CA ARG A 120 5.32 3.16 -19.70
C ARG A 120 4.98 4.65 -19.63
N GLY A 121 5.92 5.51 -19.20
CA GLY A 121 5.74 6.96 -19.10
C GLY A 121 4.91 7.40 -17.89
N LEU A 122 4.78 6.54 -16.87
CA LEU A 122 4.10 6.87 -15.62
C LEU A 122 5.08 7.61 -14.70
N GLU A 123 4.57 8.61 -14.00
CA GLU A 123 5.34 9.41 -13.05
C GLU A 123 5.56 8.63 -11.74
N VAL A 124 6.79 8.70 -11.22
CA VAL A 124 7.23 8.03 -10.00
C VAL A 124 7.71 9.06 -8.99
N GLN A 125 7.55 8.76 -7.71
CA GLN A 125 8.06 9.60 -6.63
C GLN A 125 9.50 9.23 -6.29
N ASP A 126 9.82 7.94 -6.34
CA ASP A 126 11.17 7.44 -6.08
C ASP A 126 11.87 7.07 -7.39
N ASP A 127 13.08 7.59 -7.59
CA ASP A 127 13.94 7.22 -8.72
C ASP A 127 14.53 5.80 -8.55
N GLU A 128 14.67 5.33 -7.31
CA GLU A 128 15.20 4.01 -6.95
C GLU A 128 14.41 3.43 -5.76
N PRO A 129 14.28 2.10 -5.63
CA PRO A 129 13.61 1.50 -4.47
C PRO A 129 14.27 1.87 -3.14
N VAL A 130 13.45 2.12 -2.13
CA VAL A 130 13.83 2.53 -0.77
C VAL A 130 13.39 1.49 0.28
N PRO A 131 14.05 1.43 1.46
CA PRO A 131 13.59 0.57 2.55
C PRO A 131 12.17 0.94 3.01
N GLY A 132 11.34 -0.08 3.27
CA GLY A 132 10.01 0.07 3.85
C GLY A 132 9.87 -0.60 5.22
N VAL A 133 8.63 -0.65 5.73
CA VAL A 133 8.28 -1.31 7.00
C VAL A 133 8.60 -2.80 6.96
N LEU A 134 8.81 -3.43 8.12
CA LEU A 134 9.06 -4.88 8.20
C LEU A 134 10.24 -5.39 7.34
N GLY A 135 11.15 -4.51 6.93
CA GLY A 135 12.31 -4.85 6.10
C GLY A 135 12.00 -5.05 4.62
N THR A 136 10.84 -4.59 4.14
CA THR A 136 10.50 -4.63 2.71
C THR A 136 11.35 -3.65 1.90
N THR A 137 11.38 -3.84 0.59
CA THR A 137 11.91 -2.86 -0.37
C THR A 137 10.76 -2.29 -1.18
N THR A 138 10.67 -0.96 -1.29
CA THR A 138 9.47 -0.29 -1.83
C THR A 138 9.78 0.84 -2.78
N ALA A 139 8.82 1.22 -3.62
CA ALA A 139 8.88 2.44 -4.43
C ALA A 139 7.46 2.99 -4.66
N TYR A 140 7.33 4.32 -4.68
CA TYR A 140 6.06 5.00 -4.85
C TYR A 140 5.87 5.56 -6.26
N LEU A 141 4.64 5.47 -6.73
CA LEU A 141 4.18 6.06 -7.98
C LEU A 141 3.35 7.29 -7.66
N HIS A 142 3.53 8.37 -8.43
CA HIS A 142 2.84 9.62 -8.17
C HIS A 142 1.31 9.44 -8.34
N PRO A 143 0.44 10.06 -7.51
CA PRO A 143 -1.01 9.92 -7.62
C PRO A 143 -1.57 10.27 -9.02
N ASP A 144 -0.93 11.19 -9.74
CA ASP A 144 -1.30 11.55 -11.11
C ASP A 144 -1.17 10.40 -12.10
N ALA A 145 -0.31 9.41 -11.81
CA ALA A 145 -0.18 8.20 -12.61
C ALA A 145 -1.36 7.23 -12.42
N PHE A 146 -2.08 7.30 -11.29
CA PHE A 146 -3.10 6.31 -10.90
C PHE A 146 -4.36 6.95 -10.30
N HIS A 147 -5.07 7.75 -11.09
CA HIS A 147 -6.41 8.25 -10.73
C HIS A 147 -6.49 8.97 -9.37
N GLY A 148 -5.42 9.62 -8.94
CA GLY A 148 -5.34 10.32 -7.66
C GLY A 148 -5.08 9.41 -6.45
N THR A 149 -4.70 8.14 -6.67
CA THR A 149 -4.31 7.22 -5.60
C THR A 149 -2.80 7.02 -5.61
N LEU A 150 -2.16 7.22 -4.46
CA LEU A 150 -0.77 6.85 -4.25
C LEU A 150 -0.63 5.32 -4.30
N ILE A 151 0.23 4.83 -5.20
CA ILE A 151 0.51 3.41 -5.34
C ILE A 151 1.92 3.12 -4.84
N GLN A 152 2.07 2.09 -4.02
CA GLN A 152 3.36 1.58 -3.58
C GLN A 152 3.62 0.21 -4.20
N LEU A 153 4.82 0.00 -4.73
CA LEU A 153 5.34 -1.32 -5.07
C LEU A 153 6.06 -1.88 -3.84
N VAL A 154 5.81 -3.14 -3.50
CA VAL A 154 6.35 -3.77 -2.29
C VAL A 154 6.98 -5.12 -2.61
N GLU A 155 8.29 -5.22 -2.47
CA GLU A 155 9.04 -6.48 -2.47
C GLU A 155 9.27 -6.92 -1.01
N VAL A 156 8.86 -8.16 -0.69
CA VAL A 156 8.79 -8.74 0.66
C VAL A 156 9.91 -9.74 0.90
#